data_AF-A0A927GRD0-F1
#
_entry.id   AF-A0A927GRD0-F1
#
_cell.length_a   1.000
_cell.length_b   1.000
_cell.length_c   1.000
_cell.angle_alpha   90.00
_cell.angle_beta   90.00
_cell.angle_gamma   90.00
#
_symmetry.space_group_name_H-M   'P 1'
#
loop_
_entity.id
_entity.type
_entity.pdbx_description
1 polymer ?
#
loop_
_entity_poly.entity_id
_entity_poly.type
_entity_poly.pdbx_seq_one_letter_code
_entity_poly.pdbx_strand_id
1 'polypeptide(L)' 'MDKQKVIAAYRHGTITLQECAQILGIDSARLAKLIDDLYTGADAQAHARSRSVGS' A
#
# COMPACT_ATOMS: atom_id res chain seq x y z
N MET A 1 -8.91 -3.14 -18.12
CA MET A 1 -8.07 -4.35 -17.93
C MET A 1 -8.57 -5.09 -16.71
N ASP A 2 -8.58 -6.42 -16.69
CA ASP A 2 -9.08 -7.18 -15.53
C ASP A 2 -8.15 -6.99 -14.33
N LYS A 3 -8.68 -6.57 -13.17
CA LYS A 3 -7.86 -6.28 -11.98
C LYS A 3 -7.02 -7.49 -11.55
N GLN A 4 -7.54 -8.71 -11.69
CA GLN A 4 -6.81 -9.93 -11.33
C GLN A 4 -5.56 -10.09 -12.19
N LYS A 5 -5.67 -9.81 -13.50
CA LYS A 5 -4.55 -9.92 -14.44
C LYS A 5 -3.46 -8.89 -14.15
N VAL A 6 -3.86 -7.68 -13.75
CA VAL A 6 -2.91 -6.60 -13.39
C VAL A 6 -2.15 -6.96 -12.11
N ILE A 7 -2.84 -7.47 -11.09
CA ILE A 7 -2.22 -7.96 -9.85
C ILE A 7 -1.25 -9.11 -10.15
N ALA A 8 -1.65 -10.06 -11.00
CA ALA A 8 -0.79 -11.18 -11.39
C ALA A 8 0.48 -10.71 -12.12
N ALA A 9 0.36 -9.75 -13.04
CA ALA A 9 1.50 -9.17 -13.75
C ALA A 9 2.47 -8.44 -12.80
N TYR A 10 1.94 -7.69 -11.83
CA TYR A 10 2.77 -7.07 -10.78
C TYR A 10 3.52 -8.12 -9.94
N ARG A 11 2.81 -9.15 -9.47
CA ARG A 11 3.41 -10.25 -8.68
C ARG A 11 4.47 -11.02 -9.45
N HIS A 12 4.31 -11.14 -10.76
CA HIS A 12 5.27 -11.77 -11.66
C HIS A 12 6.46 -10.84 -12.02
N GLY A 13 6.44 -9.58 -11.57
CA GLY A 13 7.49 -8.61 -11.87
C GLY A 13 7.44 -8.04 -13.29
N THR A 14 6.34 -8.25 -14.01
CA THR A 14 6.16 -7.80 -15.40
C THR A 14 5.84 -6.31 -15.48
N ILE A 15 5.23 -5.75 -14.43
CA ILE A 15 4.96 -4.31 -14.29
C ILE A 15 5.35 -3.85 -12.89
N THR A 16 5.67 -2.57 -12.75
CA THR A 16 5.98 -1.95 -11.46
C THR A 16 4.72 -1.67 -10.64
N LEU A 17 4.90 -1.38 -9.33
CA LEU A 17 3.80 -0.95 -8.46
C LEU A 17 3.12 0.33 -8.97
N GLN A 18 3.90 1.25 -9.55
CA GLN A 18 3.40 2.50 -10.11
C GLN A 18 2.55 2.25 -11.36
N GLU A 19 2.99 1.39 -12.27
CA GLU A 19 2.21 0.99 -13.44
C GLU A 19 0.93 0.25 -13.04
N CYS A 20 1.02 -0.66 -12.06
CA CYS A 20 -0.14 -1.36 -11.50
C CYS A 20 -1.17 -0.36 -10.95
N ALA A 21 -0.72 0.63 -10.17
CA ALA A 21 -1.57 1.68 -9.63
C ALA A 21 -2.25 2.50 -10.73
N GLN A 22 -1.51 2.92 -11.76
CA GLN A 22 -2.06 3.67 -12.89
C GLN A 22 -3.14 2.89 -13.64
N ILE A 23 -2.89 1.60 -13.92
CA ILE A 23 -3.88 0.72 -14.59
C ILE A 23 -5.13 0.55 -13.73
N LEU A 24 -4.98 0.55 -12.40
CA LEU A 24 -6.08 0.45 -11.43
C LEU A 24 -6.80 1.79 -11.18
N GLY A 25 -6.39 2.89 -11.83
CA GLY A 25 -6.96 4.22 -11.67
C GLY A 25 -6.51 4.94 -10.40
N ILE A 26 -5.37 4.57 -9.84
CA ILE A 26 -4.75 5.22 -8.68
C ILE A 26 -3.66 6.15 -9.18
N ASP A 27 -3.85 7.44 -8.94
CA ASP A 27 -2.89 8.48 -9.28
C ASP A 27 -1.60 8.38 -8.46
N SER A 28 -0.47 8.77 -9.03
CA SER A 28 0.86 8.61 -8.40
C SER A 28 0.99 9.37 -7.07
N ALA A 29 0.42 10.57 -7.00
CA ALA A 29 0.36 11.35 -5.76
C ALA A 29 -0.47 10.66 -4.65
N ARG A 30 -1.56 9.98 -5.04
CA ARG A 30 -2.39 9.20 -4.12
C ARG A 30 -1.69 7.93 -3.68
N LEU A 31 -0.96 7.27 -4.57
CA LEU A 31 -0.15 6.11 -4.25
C LEU A 31 0.95 6.46 -3.24
N ALA A 32 1.69 7.55 -3.48
CA ALA A 32 2.74 8.01 -2.57
C ALA A 32 2.20 8.29 -1.16
N LYS A 33 1.05 8.97 -1.07
CA LYS A 33 0.40 9.25 0.21
C LYS A 33 -0.13 7.99 0.90
N LEU A 34 -0.63 7.01 0.15
CA LEU A 34 -1.05 5.72 0.71
C LEU A 34 0.14 4.93 1.26
N ILE A 35 1.25 4.94 0.54
CA ILE A 35 2.50 4.30 0.96
C ILE A 35 3.02 4.97 2.24
N ASP A 36 3.06 6.31 2.28
CA ASP A 36 3.41 7.10 3.45
C ASP A 36 2.54 6.75 4.66
N ASP A 37 1.21 6.75 4.49
CA ASP A 37 0.26 6.38 5.55
C ASP A 37 0.45 4.93 6.05
N LEU A 38 0.79 3.99 5.17
CA LEU A 38 1.11 2.61 5.55
C LEU A 38 2.41 2.52 6.36
N TYR A 39 3.41 3.35 6.06
CA TYR A 39 4.68 3.37 6.80
C TYR A 39 4.59 4.16 8.11
N THR A 40 3.85 5.27 8.15
CA THR A 40 3.62 6.10 9.34
C THR A 40 2.55 5.51 10.28
N GLY A 41 1.53 4.85 9.74
CA GLY A 41 0.51 4.16 10.53
C GLY A 41 1.05 2.90 11.23
N ALA A 42 2.11 2.29 10.66
CA ALA A 42 2.77 1.13 11.26
C ALA A 42 3.50 1.48 12.57
N ASP A 43 4.07 2.68 12.69
CA ASP A 43 4.66 3.14 13.94
C ASP A 43 3.59 3.55 14.97
N ALA A 44 2.49 4.15 14.52
CA ALA A 44 1.40 4.57 15.38
C ALA A 44 0.64 3.38 16.01
N GLN A 45 0.36 2.31 15.26
CA GLN A 45 -0.25 1.09 15.83
C GLN A 45 0.70 0.34 16.78
N ALA A 46 2.01 0.35 16.52
CA ALA A 46 2.99 -0.22 17.44
C ALA A 46 3.01 0.55 18.78
N HIS A 47 2.97 1.88 18.74
CA HIS A 47 2.93 2.72 19.93
C HIS A 47 1.60 2.64 20.71
N ALA A 48 0.48 2.46 20.01
CA ALA A 48 -0.84 2.31 20.63
C ALA A 48 -1.01 0.96 21.37
N ARG A 49 -0.40 -0.12 20.85
CA ARG A 49 -0.44 -1.45 21.50
C ARG A 49 0.41 -1.54 22.76
N SER A 50 1.44 -0.72 22.91
CA SER A 50 2.29 -0.70 24.12
C SER A 50 1.64 0.03 25.32
N ARG A 51 0.62 0.88 25.13
CA ARG A 51 -0.07 1.56 26.23
C ARG A 51 -1.25 0.79 26.82
N SER A 52 -1.68 -0.29 26.18
CA SER A 52 -2.90 -1.03 26.55
C SER A 52 -2.66 -2.26 27.44
N VAL A 53 -1.41 -2.56 27.82
CA VAL A 53 -1.04 -3.71 28.68
C VAL A 53 -0.68 -3.30 30.12
N GLY A 54 -1.04 -2.07 30.53
CA GLY A 54 -0.79 -1.58 31.88
C GLY A 54 -2.03 -0.94 32.49
N SER A 55 -2.95 -1.76 33.02
CA SER A 55 -3.92 -1.38 34.04
C SER A 55 -4.18 -2.55 34.97
#